data_AF-A0A7R8CHA0-F1
#
_entry.id   AF-A0A7R8CHA0-F1
#
_cell.length_a   1.000
_cell.length_b   1.000
_cell.length_c   1.000
_cell.angle_alpha   90.00
_cell.angle_beta   90.00
_cell.angle_gamma   90.00
#
_symmetry.space_group_name_H-M   'P 1'
#
loop_
_entity.id
_entity.type
_entity.pdbx_description
1 polymer ?
#
loop_
_entity_poly.entity_id
_entity_poly.type
_entity_poly.pdbx_seq_one_letter_code
_entity_poly.pdbx_strand_id
1 'polypeptide(L)'
;MGFEGTDFSSSMRSSPSRFFRERYSSSKIMRFRIPLSTSYRGMELTYSSSSCRDSSIMSHGSNRNILRPQYLFCESELMYPCINPNYNSRKYQYTYGQSGNSIIKFDVEKGHTLIWRGENEFWRPFRSMFVPNPSGRYEDDGILITCVSTSRGDSTKAT
;
A
#
# COMPACT_ATOMS: atom_id res chain seq x y z
N MET A 1 31.30 -26.89 40.17
CA MET A 1 31.14 -25.57 39.52
C MET A 1 32.13 -25.50 38.37
N GLY A 2 31.65 -25.18 37.17
CA GLY A 2 32.46 -25.03 35.96
C GLY A 2 31.61 -25.35 34.73
N PHE A 3 30.97 -24.33 34.16
CA PHE A 3 30.16 -24.41 32.95
C PHE A 3 31.09 -24.48 31.72
N GLU A 4 30.99 -25.55 30.93
CA GLU A 4 31.54 -25.58 29.58
C GLU A 4 30.59 -24.85 28.62
N GLY A 5 31.11 -23.85 27.93
CA GLY A 5 30.39 -23.04 26.95
C GLY A 5 30.13 -23.82 25.67
N THR A 6 28.86 -24.03 25.36
CA THR A 6 28.42 -24.50 24.05
C THR A 6 28.48 -23.34 23.05
N ASP A 7 29.29 -23.52 22.01
CA ASP A 7 29.36 -22.62 20.85
C ASP A 7 28.00 -22.57 20.12
N PHE A 8 27.26 -21.48 20.31
CA PHE A 8 25.98 -21.21 19.67
C PHE A 8 26.07 -20.78 18.19
N SER A 9 27.28 -20.73 17.60
CA SER A 9 27.50 -20.08 16.30
C SER A 9 27.35 -21.01 15.08
N SER A 10 27.18 -22.32 15.27
CA SER A 10 27.15 -23.29 14.15
C SER A 10 25.74 -23.65 13.65
N SER A 11 24.67 -23.21 14.34
CA SER A 11 23.28 -23.58 13.98
C SER A 11 22.61 -22.64 12.95
N MET A 12 23.16 -21.45 12.67
CA MET A 12 22.56 -20.48 11.74
C MET A 12 23.09 -20.58 10.30
N ARG A 13 23.30 -21.80 9.80
CA ARG A 13 23.50 -22.05 8.36
C ARG A 13 22.59 -23.18 7.90
N SER A 14 21.28 -22.98 8.03
CA SER A 14 20.34 -23.72 7.20
C SER A 14 20.20 -23.00 5.86
N SER A 15 20.43 -23.73 4.77
CA SER A 15 20.11 -23.31 3.41
C SER A 15 18.72 -22.68 3.36
N PRO A 16 18.48 -21.62 2.57
CA PRO A 16 17.18 -20.99 2.49
C PRO A 16 16.22 -21.99 1.82
N SER A 17 15.58 -22.79 2.67
CA SER A 17 14.60 -23.75 2.27
C SER A 17 13.47 -22.98 1.60
N ARG A 18 13.03 -23.50 0.45
CA ARG A 18 11.92 -22.99 -0.39
C ARG A 18 10.56 -22.95 0.35
N PHE A 19 10.55 -23.07 1.67
CA PHE A 19 9.39 -23.19 2.55
C PHE A 19 9.02 -21.90 3.29
N PHE A 20 9.83 -20.83 3.23
CA PHE A 20 9.53 -19.57 3.93
C PHE A 20 8.76 -18.51 3.12
N ARG A 21 8.31 -18.83 1.89
CA ARG A 21 7.67 -17.82 1.01
C ARG A 21 6.14 -17.76 1.09
N GLU A 22 5.47 -18.65 1.81
CA GLU A 22 4.02 -18.89 1.61
C GLU A 22 3.06 -18.34 2.69
N ARG A 23 3.49 -17.54 3.67
CA ARG A 23 2.55 -17.05 4.72
C ARG A 23 2.72 -15.59 5.15
N TYR A 24 3.11 -14.69 4.26
CA TYR A 24 2.86 -13.26 4.49
C TYR A 24 1.59 -12.87 3.73
N SER A 25 0.63 -12.28 4.44
CA SER A 25 -0.55 -11.67 3.83
C SER A 25 -0.05 -10.60 2.86
N SER A 26 -0.28 -10.77 1.56
CA SER A 26 0.05 -9.73 0.60
C SER A 26 -0.83 -8.51 0.91
N SER A 27 -0.18 -7.36 1.15
CA SER A 27 -0.91 -6.10 1.30
C SER A 27 -1.61 -5.78 -0.02
N LYS A 28 -2.88 -5.39 0.07
CA LYS A 28 -3.75 -5.09 -1.07
C LYS A 28 -4.47 -3.78 -0.83
N ILE A 29 -4.57 -2.95 -1.87
CA ILE A 29 -5.44 -1.78 -1.83
C ILE A 29 -6.85 -2.24 -2.18
N MET A 30 -7.76 -2.05 -1.24
CA MET A 30 -9.17 -2.45 -1.36
C MET A 30 -10.08 -1.25 -1.21
N ARG A 31 -11.12 -1.18 -2.04
CA ARG A 31 -12.19 -0.19 -1.95
C ARG A 31 -13.49 -0.87 -1.57
N PHE A 32 -14.08 -0.42 -0.47
CA PHE A 32 -15.43 -0.81 -0.04
C PHE A 32 -16.39 0.35 -0.35
N ARG A 33 -17.58 0.03 -0.86
CA ARG A 33 -18.68 0.99 -1.03
C ARG A 33 -19.76 0.66 -0.01
N ILE A 34 -20.12 1.61 0.83
CA ILE A 34 -21.15 1.46 1.87
C ILE A 34 -22.37 2.27 1.44
N PRO A 35 -23.54 1.64 1.21
CA PRO A 35 -24.75 2.32 0.84
C PRO A 35 -25.34 3.01 2.07
N LEU A 36 -25.73 4.28 1.91
CA LEU A 36 -26.38 5.04 2.99
C LEU A 36 -27.89 4.77 3.06
N SER A 37 -28.49 4.36 1.94
CA SER A 37 -29.90 3.95 1.85
C SER A 37 -30.01 2.54 1.29
N THR A 38 -30.49 1.59 2.10
CA THR A 38 -30.79 0.22 1.67
C THR A 38 -32.28 0.07 1.48
N SER A 39 -32.84 0.65 0.42
CA SER A 39 -34.28 0.61 0.16
C SER A 39 -34.79 -0.77 -0.30
N TYR A 40 -33.90 -1.69 -0.69
CA TYR A 40 -34.28 -3.01 -1.22
C TYR A 40 -33.62 -4.13 -0.42
N ARG A 41 -34.41 -4.84 0.39
CA ARG A 41 -34.00 -6.06 1.08
C ARG A 41 -33.76 -7.17 0.04
N GLY A 42 -32.66 -7.91 0.19
CA GLY A 42 -32.43 -9.16 -0.56
C GLY A 42 -31.89 -9.01 -1.99
N MET A 43 -31.53 -7.81 -2.44
CA MET A 43 -30.92 -7.61 -3.76
C MET A 43 -29.39 -7.48 -3.64
N GLU A 44 -28.63 -8.20 -4.48
CA GLU A 44 -27.22 -7.91 -4.69
C GLU A 44 -27.13 -6.52 -5.34
N LEU A 45 -26.68 -5.53 -4.57
CA LEU A 45 -26.46 -4.18 -5.09
C LEU A 45 -25.11 -4.18 -5.82
N THR A 46 -25.14 -4.64 -7.06
CA THR A 46 -24.02 -4.49 -7.98
C THR A 46 -24.08 -3.07 -8.55
N TYR A 47 -23.18 -2.21 -8.08
CA TYR A 47 -22.96 -0.91 -8.73
C TYR A 47 -22.27 -1.19 -10.07
N SER A 48 -23.05 -1.34 -11.13
CA SER A 48 -22.53 -1.71 -12.46
C SER A 48 -22.02 -0.50 -13.23
N SER A 49 -20.75 -0.56 -13.64
CA SER A 49 -20.39 -0.13 -15.00
C SER A 49 -19.37 -1.11 -15.59
N SER A 50 -19.87 -2.05 -16.39
CA SER A 50 -19.20 -2.79 -17.48
C SER A 50 -17.77 -3.34 -17.31
N SER A 51 -17.18 -3.41 -16.12
CA SER A 51 -15.86 -4.00 -15.93
C SER A 51 -15.78 -4.77 -14.61
N CYS A 52 -15.06 -5.89 -14.61
CA CYS A 52 -14.83 -6.85 -13.52
C CYS A 52 -14.10 -6.26 -12.29
N ARG A 53 -14.14 -4.94 -12.11
CA ARG A 53 -13.45 -4.20 -11.05
C ARG A 53 -14.41 -3.76 -9.95
N ASP A 54 -15.71 -4.03 -10.00
CA ASP A 54 -16.66 -3.39 -9.08
C ASP A 54 -16.77 -4.07 -7.70
N SER A 55 -16.92 -3.27 -6.64
CA SER A 55 -17.24 -3.75 -5.29
C SER A 55 -18.72 -4.13 -5.22
N SER A 56 -19.05 -5.32 -4.73
CA SER A 56 -20.44 -5.77 -4.62
C SER A 56 -20.88 -5.94 -3.16
N ILE A 57 -22.20 -5.92 -2.96
CA ILE A 57 -22.82 -6.05 -1.65
C ILE A 57 -23.80 -7.20 -1.71
N MET A 58 -23.64 -8.15 -0.79
CA MET A 58 -24.59 -9.24 -0.60
C MET A 58 -25.33 -9.01 0.71
N SER A 59 -26.64 -8.81 0.64
CA SER A 59 -27.51 -8.82 1.83
C SER A 59 -27.67 -10.26 2.29
N HIS A 60 -27.20 -10.60 3.50
CA HIS A 60 -27.37 -11.94 4.07
C HIS A 60 -28.31 -11.87 5.27
N GLY A 61 -29.56 -12.28 5.07
CA GLY A 61 -30.61 -12.25 6.11
C GLY A 61 -31.11 -10.85 6.45
N SER A 62 -31.85 -10.73 7.55
CA SER A 62 -32.59 -9.51 7.91
C SER A 62 -31.73 -8.37 8.49
N ASN A 63 -30.53 -8.65 9.03
CA ASN A 63 -29.76 -7.67 9.83
C ASN A 63 -28.27 -7.53 9.45
N ARG A 64 -27.77 -8.16 8.37
CA ARG A 64 -26.34 -8.08 8.01
C ARG A 64 -26.13 -7.88 6.52
N ASN A 65 -25.30 -6.88 6.20
CA ASN A 65 -24.77 -6.66 4.86
C ASN A 65 -23.34 -7.19 4.80
N ILE A 66 -23.04 -8.02 3.79
CA ILE A 66 -21.69 -8.51 3.50
C ILE A 66 -21.15 -7.65 2.35
N LEU A 67 -20.02 -6.98 2.58
CA LEU A 67 -19.34 -6.16 1.57
C LEU A 67 -18.22 -6.98 0.92
N ARG A 68 -18.21 -7.03 -0.40
CA ARG A 68 -17.07 -7.55 -1.18
C ARG A 68 -16.21 -6.38 -1.66
N PRO A 69 -14.90 -6.37 -1.34
CA PRO A 69 -14.04 -5.28 -1.78
C PRO A 69 -13.82 -5.30 -3.28
N GLN A 70 -13.70 -4.12 -3.88
CA GLN A 70 -13.01 -3.92 -5.14
C GLN A 70 -11.50 -3.94 -4.86
N TYR A 71 -10.77 -4.86 -5.46
CA TYR A 71 -9.30 -4.87 -5.41
C TYR A 71 -8.78 -3.87 -6.45
N LEU A 72 -8.08 -2.84 -5.98
CA LEU A 72 -7.51 -1.80 -6.84
C LEU A 72 -6.06 -2.12 -7.21
N PHE A 73 -5.29 -2.66 -6.27
CA PHE A 73 -3.87 -2.94 -6.46
C PHE A 73 -3.48 -4.22 -5.73
N CYS A 74 -2.88 -5.16 -6.45
CA CYS A 74 -2.52 -6.49 -5.96
C CYS A 74 -1.03 -6.83 -6.11
N GLU A 75 -0.25 -5.97 -6.79
CA GLU A 75 1.09 -6.32 -7.25
C GLU A 75 2.20 -5.91 -6.29
N SER A 76 1.93 -4.98 -5.35
CA SER A 76 2.95 -4.53 -4.41
C SER A 76 2.33 -4.05 -3.09
N GLU A 77 3.11 -4.20 -2.03
CA GLU A 77 2.71 -3.78 -0.70
C GLU A 77 2.79 -2.25 -0.59
N LEU A 78 1.65 -1.57 -0.57
CA LEU A 78 1.60 -0.13 -0.35
C LEU A 78 1.39 0.15 1.15
N MET A 79 2.42 0.71 1.78
CA MET A 79 2.41 1.10 3.19
C MET A 79 2.46 2.62 3.32
N TYR A 80 1.97 3.13 4.44
CA TYR A 80 1.96 4.56 4.77
C TYR A 80 1.31 5.44 3.67
N PRO A 81 0.05 5.15 3.28
CA PRO A 81 -0.62 5.91 2.24
C PRO A 81 -0.80 7.38 2.63
N CYS A 82 -0.65 8.27 1.65
CA CYS A 82 -1.02 9.67 1.75
C CYS A 82 -1.69 10.13 0.44
N ILE A 83 -2.48 11.19 0.52
CA ILE A 83 -3.15 11.83 -0.62
C ILE A 83 -2.91 13.34 -0.56
N ASN A 84 -3.31 14.06 -1.61
CA ASN A 84 -3.38 15.51 -1.52
C ASN A 84 -4.40 15.92 -0.43
N PRO A 85 -3.98 16.68 0.61
CA PRO A 85 -4.86 17.01 1.72
C PRO A 85 -6.11 17.83 1.33
N ASN A 86 -6.07 18.54 0.19
CA ASN A 86 -7.21 19.27 -0.35
C ASN A 86 -8.37 18.35 -0.80
N TYR A 87 -8.10 17.04 -0.93
CA TYR A 87 -9.05 16.02 -1.36
C TYR A 87 -9.47 15.07 -0.23
N ASN A 88 -9.08 15.36 1.01
CA ASN A 88 -9.56 14.62 2.18
C ASN A 88 -11.09 14.64 2.26
N SER A 89 -11.68 13.46 2.47
CA SER A 89 -13.14 13.25 2.51
C SER A 89 -13.88 13.68 1.23
N ARG A 90 -13.17 13.84 0.11
CA ARG A 90 -13.72 14.16 -1.20
C ARG A 90 -13.36 13.04 -2.18
N LYS A 91 -13.99 13.04 -3.36
CA LYS A 91 -13.57 12.15 -4.45
C LYS A 91 -12.14 12.50 -4.83
N TYR A 92 -11.26 11.50 -4.86
CA TYR A 92 -9.83 11.63 -5.17
C TYR A 92 -9.44 10.54 -6.17
N GLN A 93 -8.34 10.75 -6.89
CA GLN A 93 -7.83 9.85 -7.92
C GLN A 93 -6.44 9.29 -7.60
N TYR A 94 -5.63 9.97 -6.78
CA TYR A 94 -4.25 9.57 -6.53
C TYR A 94 -4.00 9.28 -5.05
N THR A 95 -3.29 8.17 -4.82
CA THR A 95 -2.70 7.87 -3.51
C THR A 95 -1.22 7.57 -3.67
N TYR A 96 -0.44 7.88 -2.65
CA TYR A 96 1.01 7.70 -2.65
C TYR A 96 1.43 6.88 -1.44
N GLY A 97 2.44 6.03 -1.57
CA GLY A 97 2.91 5.25 -0.43
C GLY A 97 4.25 4.58 -0.69
N GLN A 98 4.78 3.98 0.36
CA GLN A 98 6.03 3.22 0.29
C GLN A 98 5.75 1.79 -0.17
N SER A 99 6.63 1.23 -1.01
CA SER A 99 6.73 -0.21 -1.21
C SER A 99 8.19 -0.65 -1.26
N GLY A 100 8.65 -1.36 -0.23
CA GLY A 100 10.06 -1.75 -0.11
C GLY A 100 11.01 -0.55 -0.16
N ASN A 101 11.85 -0.50 -1.20
CA ASN A 101 12.79 0.60 -1.49
C ASN A 101 12.23 1.67 -2.44
N SER A 102 10.92 1.65 -2.69
CA SER A 102 10.26 2.49 -3.70
C SER A 102 9.20 3.41 -3.06
N ILE A 103 8.93 4.53 -3.72
CA ILE A 103 7.70 5.31 -3.53
C ILE A 103 6.80 5.08 -4.74
N ILE A 104 5.54 4.81 -4.47
CA ILE A 104 4.51 4.53 -5.45
C ILE A 104 3.53 5.68 -5.48
N LYS A 105 3.17 6.14 -6.68
CA LYS A 105 1.94 6.87 -6.97
C LYS A 105 0.97 5.91 -7.65
N PHE A 106 -0.24 5.79 -7.13
CA PHE A 106 -1.26 4.89 -7.63
C PHE A 106 -2.52 5.68 -8.01
N ASP A 107 -2.98 5.51 -9.25
CA ASP A 107 -4.25 6.03 -9.76
C ASP A 107 -5.38 5.06 -9.39
N VAL A 108 -6.20 5.42 -8.40
CA VAL A 108 -7.25 4.56 -7.85
C VAL A 108 -8.45 4.37 -8.80
N GLU A 109 -8.54 5.16 -9.87
CA GLU A 109 -9.62 5.04 -10.87
C GLU A 109 -9.17 4.21 -12.07
N LYS A 110 -7.96 4.46 -12.58
CA LYS A 110 -7.43 3.77 -13.77
C LYS A 110 -6.67 2.48 -13.43
N GLY A 111 -6.13 2.39 -12.21
CA GLY A 111 -5.25 1.30 -11.76
C GLY A 111 -3.80 1.44 -12.24
N HIS A 112 -3.40 2.62 -12.72
CA HIS A 112 -2.03 2.87 -13.19
C HIS A 112 -1.11 3.25 -12.03
N THR A 113 0.17 2.88 -12.16
CA THR A 113 1.17 3.08 -11.11
C THR A 113 2.40 3.78 -11.69
N LEU A 114 2.90 4.79 -10.98
CA LEU A 114 4.25 5.33 -11.19
C LEU A 114 5.11 4.98 -9.98
N ILE A 115 6.36 4.60 -10.23
CA ILE A 115 7.27 4.11 -9.20
C ILE A 115 8.55 4.92 -9.26
N TRP A 116 8.88 5.56 -8.14
CA TRP A 116 10.21 6.10 -7.90
C TRP A 116 11.03 5.09 -7.09
N ARG A 117 12.29 4.87 -7.48
CA ARG A 117 13.26 4.03 -6.78
C ARG A 117 14.49 4.85 -6.47
N GLY A 118 15.05 4.64 -5.28
CA GLY A 118 16.34 5.24 -4.92
C GLY A 118 17.47 4.76 -5.85
N GLU A 119 18.60 5.47 -5.81
CA GLU A 119 19.76 5.19 -6.67
C GLU A 119 20.36 3.80 -6.45
N ASN A 120 20.18 3.22 -5.26
CA ASN A 120 20.62 1.88 -4.95
C ASN A 120 19.63 1.12 -4.05
N GLU A 121 19.88 -0.19 -3.92
CA GLU A 121 19.04 -1.13 -3.19
C GLU A 121 19.09 -0.99 -1.66
N PHE A 122 19.96 -0.14 -1.12
CA PHE A 122 20.09 0.12 0.33
C PHE A 122 19.24 1.31 0.79
N TRP A 123 18.73 2.10 -0.15
CA TRP A 123 17.87 3.24 0.17
C TRP A 123 16.49 2.76 0.63
N ARG A 124 16.01 3.32 1.73
CA ARG A 124 14.71 3.00 2.32
C ARG A 124 13.95 4.30 2.55
N PRO A 125 12.98 4.63 1.67
CA PRO A 125 12.11 5.76 1.91
C PRO A 125 11.13 5.45 3.04
N PHE A 126 10.79 6.45 3.83
CA PHE A 126 9.77 6.37 4.88
C PHE A 126 8.40 6.86 4.37
N ARG A 127 7.48 7.13 5.30
CA ARG A 127 6.19 7.78 5.02
C ARG A 127 6.41 9.09 4.25
N SER A 128 5.67 9.23 3.17
CA SER A 128 5.66 10.46 2.36
C SER A 128 4.59 11.43 2.84
N MET A 129 4.78 12.71 2.53
CA MET A 129 3.80 13.78 2.70
C MET A 129 3.62 14.51 1.37
N PHE A 130 2.38 14.73 0.96
CA PHE A 130 2.07 15.52 -0.23
C PHE A 130 1.92 16.99 0.14
N VAL A 131 2.64 17.86 -0.57
CA VAL A 131 2.55 19.31 -0.45
C VAL A 131 1.96 19.86 -1.75
N PRO A 132 0.72 20.38 -1.74
CA PRO A 132 0.10 20.89 -2.96
C PRO A 132 0.77 22.17 -3.44
N ASN A 133 0.84 22.34 -4.76
CA ASN A 133 1.16 23.62 -5.37
C ASN A 133 0.04 24.62 -5.07
N PRO A 134 0.30 25.79 -4.44
CA PRO A 134 -0.73 26.77 -4.12
C PRO A 134 -1.49 27.31 -5.35
N SER A 135 -0.84 27.31 -6.52
CA SER A 135 -1.41 27.74 -7.80
C SER A 135 -1.81 26.55 -8.68
N GLY A 136 -1.77 25.33 -8.14
CA GLY A 136 -1.97 24.10 -8.89
C GLY A 136 -3.42 23.89 -9.29
N ARG A 137 -3.62 23.27 -10.46
CA ARG A 137 -4.96 22.99 -11.01
C ARG A 137 -5.39 21.53 -10.91
N TYR A 138 -4.42 20.63 -10.76
CA TYR A 138 -4.65 19.19 -10.76
C TYR A 138 -4.40 18.59 -9.38
N GLU A 139 -5.01 17.45 -9.08
CA GLU A 139 -4.93 16.80 -7.77
C GLU A 139 -3.47 16.43 -7.40
N ASP A 140 -2.67 16.06 -8.37
CA ASP A 140 -1.27 15.66 -8.26
C ASP A 140 -0.28 16.81 -8.55
N ASP A 141 -0.75 18.05 -8.67
CA ASP A 141 0.08 19.24 -8.85
C ASP A 141 0.69 19.67 -7.51
N GLY A 142 1.92 19.23 -7.27
CA GLY A 142 2.62 19.44 -6.02
C GLY A 142 3.89 18.61 -5.93
N ILE A 143 4.38 18.43 -4.71
CA ILE A 143 5.57 17.62 -4.44
C ILE A 143 5.29 16.58 -3.36
N LEU A 144 6.05 15.49 -3.39
CA LEU A 144 6.13 14.53 -2.29
C LEU A 144 7.43 14.75 -1.54
N ILE A 145 7.33 14.82 -0.22
CA ILE A 145 8.48 14.89 0.69
C ILE A 145 8.53 13.57 1.45
N THR A 146 9.69 12.90 1.42
CA THR A 146 9.97 11.70 2.22
C THR A 146 11.41 11.73 2.71
N CYS A 147 11.64 11.18 3.89
CA CYS A 147 12.99 10.91 4.36
C CYS A 147 13.48 9.59 3.74
N VAL A 148 14.74 9.54 3.32
CA VAL A 148 15.38 8.33 2.80
C VAL A 148 16.55 8.01 3.71
N SER A 149 16.55 6.82 4.32
CA SER A 149 17.73 6.30 5.01
C SER A 149 18.50 5.33 4.11
N THR A 150 19.79 5.19 4.38
CA THR A 150 20.66 4.18 3.77
C THR A 150 21.25 3.31 4.87
N SER A 151 21.25 1.99 4.68
CA SER A 151 21.88 1.07 5.63
C SER A 151 23.39 0.94 5.44
N ARG A 152 23.94 1.62 4.43
CA ARG A 152 25.38 1.74 4.22
C ARG A 152 25.81 3.09 4.79
N GLY A 153 26.70 3.10 5.77
CA GLY A 153 27.39 4.34 6.15
C GLY A 153 28.09 4.85 4.89
N ASP A 154 27.80 6.08 4.49
CA ASP A 154 28.51 6.74 3.39
C ASP A 154 29.97 6.95 3.84
N SER A 155 30.81 5.93 3.68
CA SER A 155 32.25 6.05 3.89
C SER A 155 32.95 6.78 2.74
N THR A 156 32.20 7.48 1.88
CA THR A 156 32.71 8.14 0.66
C THR A 156 32.59 9.66 0.68
N LYS A 157 32.34 10.29 1.84
CA LYS A 157 32.53 11.74 1.99
C LYS A 157 33.35 12.09 3.22
N ALA A 158 34.64 11.76 3.15
CA ALA A 158 35.67 12.52 3.82
C ALA A 158 36.73 12.85 2.74
N THR A 159 36.56 14.03 2.13
CA THR A 159 37.61 14.77 1.41
C THR A 159 38.85 14.95 2.28
#